data_AF-A0A149VWX5-F1
#
_entry.id   AF-A0A149VWX5-F1
#
_cell.length_a   1.000
_cell.length_b   1.000
_cell.length_c   1.000
_cell.angle_alpha   90.00
_cell.angle_beta   90.00
_cell.angle_gamma   90.00
#
_symmetry.space_group_name_H-M   'P 1'
#
loop_
_entity.id
_entity.type
_entity.pdbx_description
1 polymer ?
#
loop_
_entity_poly.entity_id
_entity_poly.type
_entity_poly.pdbx_seq_one_letter_code
_entity_poly.pdbx_strand_id
1 'polypeptide(L)'
;MHPILRPIALALLLSGSLHSAYADLGCPPAIKSTPGNFPLDYNDPDNKGHILYLVEMRHFTPAVESLSQGSTGPIGGDLSYVLSAFPNHPRALNAMARLAEKDHTLQPHGAEYSIECYFHRAMDFAPTDPTPPMLYAIYLTSHDKDQEALQNYQLSEKIEPDNPNLQYNMGLLYFKMKEYDKSLDYAHKAYDGGFPLPGLRQKLQKTGVWKNE
;
A
#
# COMPACT_ATOMS: atom_id res chain seq x y z
N MET A 1 -17.46 -64.18 0.78
CA MET A 1 -16.31 -63.40 1.28
C MET A 1 -15.86 -62.47 0.16
N HIS A 2 -16.28 -61.21 0.19
CA HIS A 2 -15.81 -60.15 -0.72
C HIS A 2 -15.47 -58.92 0.14
N PRO A 3 -14.27 -58.33 0.05
CA PRO A 3 -13.96 -57.14 0.79
C PRO A 3 -14.49 -55.91 0.02
N ILE A 4 -15.20 -55.05 0.75
CA ILE A 4 -15.68 -53.75 0.27
C ILE A 4 -14.49 -52.79 0.32
N LEU A 5 -13.99 -52.35 -0.85
CA LEU A 5 -13.06 -51.21 -0.92
C LEU A 5 -13.84 -49.92 -0.65
N ARG A 6 -13.42 -49.17 0.37
CA ARG A 6 -13.81 -47.77 0.55
C ARG A 6 -12.86 -46.87 -0.26
N PRO A 7 -13.36 -45.87 -1.00
CA PRO A 7 -12.49 -44.91 -1.66
C PRO A 7 -11.94 -43.94 -0.60
N ILE A 8 -10.61 -43.84 -0.51
CA ILE A 8 -9.94 -42.79 0.24
C ILE A 8 -9.97 -41.55 -0.66
N ALA A 9 -10.79 -40.56 -0.30
CA ALA A 9 -10.74 -39.25 -0.91
C ALA A 9 -9.45 -38.56 -0.44
N LEU A 10 -8.47 -38.49 -1.34
CA LEU A 10 -7.24 -37.75 -1.12
C LEU A 10 -7.57 -36.25 -1.28
N ALA A 11 -7.80 -35.56 -0.15
CA ALA A 11 -7.88 -34.12 -0.14
C ALA A 11 -6.49 -33.55 -0.44
N LEU A 12 -6.25 -33.10 -1.68
CA LEU A 12 -5.09 -32.28 -2.00
C LEU A 12 -5.26 -30.94 -1.27
N LEU A 13 -4.53 -30.79 -0.16
CA LEU A 13 -4.26 -29.49 0.43
C LEU A 13 -3.30 -28.75 -0.51
N LEU A 14 -3.86 -27.91 -1.38
CA LEU A 14 -3.09 -26.87 -2.08
C LEU A 14 -2.67 -25.83 -1.04
N SER A 15 -1.58 -26.09 -0.33
CA SER A 15 -0.83 -25.07 0.38
C SER A 15 -0.06 -24.24 -0.64
N GLY A 16 -0.78 -23.51 -1.49
CA GLY A 16 -0.19 -22.48 -2.32
C GLY A 16 0.16 -21.31 -1.41
N SER A 17 1.41 -21.24 -0.96
CA SER A 17 1.93 -20.02 -0.34
C SER A 17 1.72 -18.87 -1.32
N LEU A 18 0.97 -17.84 -0.90
CA LEU A 18 0.71 -16.60 -1.65
C LEU A 18 1.99 -15.93 -2.22
N HIS A 19 3.17 -16.33 -1.73
CA HIS A 19 4.49 -15.98 -2.25
C HIS A 19 4.72 -16.32 -3.74
N SER A 20 3.91 -17.19 -4.35
CA SER A 20 4.18 -17.72 -5.71
C SER A 20 3.56 -16.91 -6.85
N ALA A 21 2.57 -16.04 -6.61
CA ALA A 21 1.82 -15.45 -7.73
C ALA A 21 2.56 -14.29 -8.44
N TYR A 22 3.42 -13.56 -7.71
CA TYR A 22 4.09 -12.36 -8.23
C TYR A 22 5.52 -12.59 -8.71
N ALA A 23 6.19 -13.64 -8.21
CA ALA A 23 7.52 -14.02 -8.67
C ALA A 23 7.52 -14.41 -10.17
N ASP A 24 6.47 -15.07 -10.63
CA ASP A 24 6.30 -15.47 -12.04
C ASP A 24 5.98 -14.29 -12.98
N LEU A 25 5.63 -13.12 -12.44
CA LEU A 25 5.37 -11.88 -13.18
C LEU A 25 6.58 -10.93 -13.25
N GLY A 26 7.78 -11.42 -12.89
CA GLY A 26 8.99 -10.60 -12.87
C GLY A 26 9.07 -9.63 -11.70
N CYS A 27 8.31 -9.87 -10.62
CA CYS A 27 8.40 -9.12 -9.37
C CYS A 27 9.11 -9.94 -8.29
N PRO A 28 10.45 -9.84 -8.15
CA PRO A 28 11.17 -10.56 -7.11
C PRO A 28 10.79 -10.01 -5.72
N PRO A 29 10.78 -10.86 -4.68
CA PRO A 29 10.52 -10.40 -3.32
C PRO A 29 11.63 -9.45 -2.82
N ALA A 30 11.27 -8.51 -1.94
CA ALA A 30 12.25 -7.77 -1.15
C ALA A 30 12.65 -8.62 0.07
N ILE A 31 13.73 -9.39 -0.07
CA ILE A 31 14.16 -10.31 0.98
C ILE A 31 14.90 -9.53 2.07
N LYS A 32 14.47 -9.67 3.33
CA LYS A 32 15.18 -9.15 4.50
C LYS A 32 16.62 -9.67 4.48
N SER A 33 17.59 -8.76 4.51
CA SER A 33 18.99 -9.14 4.61
C SER A 33 19.39 -9.34 6.09
N THR A 34 20.64 -9.73 6.33
CA THR A 34 21.19 -9.76 7.69
C THR A 34 21.11 -8.38 8.35
N PRO A 35 20.91 -8.28 9.68
CA PRO A 35 20.84 -7.00 10.38
C PRO A 35 21.99 -6.05 9.98
N GLY A 36 21.65 -4.82 9.60
CA GLY A 36 22.61 -3.80 9.16
C GLY A 36 22.89 -3.77 7.64
N ASN A 37 22.30 -4.67 6.86
CA ASN A 37 22.34 -4.62 5.39
C ASN A 37 20.98 -4.17 4.82
N PHE A 38 20.98 -3.65 3.59
CA PHE A 38 19.74 -3.33 2.89
C PHE A 38 19.03 -4.59 2.40
N PRO A 39 17.69 -4.59 2.25
CA PRO A 39 16.75 -3.52 2.63
C PRO A 39 16.54 -3.39 4.16
N LEU A 40 16.21 -2.18 4.62
CA LEU A 40 15.91 -1.81 6.00
C LEU A 40 14.42 -1.46 6.20
N ASP A 41 13.88 -1.72 7.39
CA ASP A 41 12.50 -1.37 7.75
C ASP A 41 12.40 0.12 8.10
N TYR A 42 11.54 0.86 7.40
CA TYR A 42 11.30 2.28 7.63
C TYR A 42 10.75 2.57 9.03
N ASN A 43 9.95 1.67 9.60
CA ASN A 43 9.31 1.88 10.90
C ASN A 43 10.19 1.51 12.08
N ASP A 44 11.25 0.75 11.85
CA ASP A 44 12.23 0.39 12.87
C ASP A 44 12.97 1.67 13.35
N PRO A 45 12.85 2.03 14.64
CA PRO A 45 13.50 3.22 15.21
C PRO A 45 15.01 3.25 14.99
N ASP A 46 15.68 2.10 14.96
CA ASP A 46 17.14 2.03 14.78
C ASP A 46 17.55 2.42 13.35
N ASN A 47 16.66 2.21 12.38
CA ASN A 47 16.90 2.58 10.98
C ASN A 47 16.59 4.05 10.68
N LYS A 48 15.83 4.74 11.54
CA LYS A 48 15.47 6.17 11.40
C LYS A 48 16.61 7.15 11.74
N GLY A 49 17.83 6.64 11.92
CA GLY A 49 19.03 7.43 12.19
C GLY A 49 19.74 7.91 10.92
N HIS A 50 21.06 7.77 10.93
CA HIS A 50 21.95 8.31 9.89
C HIS A 50 21.71 7.72 8.49
N ILE A 51 21.35 6.43 8.40
CA ILE A 51 21.18 5.75 7.11
C ILE A 51 19.98 6.32 6.34
N LEU A 52 18.82 6.47 7.01
CA LEU A 52 17.64 7.10 6.40
C LEU A 52 17.98 8.51 5.89
N TYR A 53 18.66 9.31 6.71
CA TYR A 53 19.09 10.65 6.32
C TYR A 53 19.97 10.66 5.06
N LEU A 54 20.97 9.78 4.97
CA LEU A 54 21.85 9.69 3.80
C LEU A 54 21.10 9.29 2.52
N VAL A 55 20.16 8.34 2.63
CA VAL A 55 19.33 7.91 1.51
C VAL A 55 18.41 9.04 1.06
N GLU A 56 17.67 9.67 1.99
CA GLU A 56 16.73 10.73 1.64
C GLU A 56 17.45 11.98 1.11
N MET A 57 18.56 12.41 1.72
CA MET A 57 19.26 13.62 1.28
C MET A 57 19.84 13.49 -0.14
N ARG A 58 20.15 12.26 -0.58
CA ARG A 58 20.75 12.01 -1.90
C ARG A 58 19.72 11.62 -2.95
N HIS A 59 18.71 10.83 -2.58
CA HIS A 59 17.77 10.22 -3.53
C HIS A 59 16.30 10.58 -3.28
N PHE A 60 15.95 11.21 -2.15
CA PHE A 60 14.59 11.64 -1.84
C PHE A 60 14.51 13.13 -1.49
N THR A 61 15.20 13.96 -2.28
CA THR A 61 15.16 15.42 -2.12
C THR A 61 13.73 15.97 -2.31
N PRO A 62 13.42 17.19 -1.83
CA PRO A 62 12.13 17.82 -2.10
C PRO A 62 11.75 17.90 -3.59
N ALA A 63 12.74 18.01 -4.49
CA ALA A 63 12.52 18.01 -5.93
C ALA A 63 12.07 16.64 -6.46
N VAL A 64 12.63 15.56 -5.91
CA VAL A 64 12.25 14.19 -6.23
C VAL A 64 10.84 13.90 -5.70
N GLU A 65 10.56 14.22 -4.44
CA GLU A 65 9.24 13.97 -3.82
C GLU A 65 8.11 14.77 -4.50
N SER A 66 8.39 15.99 -4.93
CA SER A 66 7.45 16.83 -5.68
C SER A 66 7.32 16.45 -7.16
N LEU A 67 8.12 15.48 -7.64
CA LEU A 67 8.18 15.05 -9.03
C LEU A 67 8.58 16.17 -10.02
N SER A 68 9.37 17.14 -9.54
CA SER A 68 9.83 18.28 -10.34
C SER A 68 11.14 17.99 -11.05
N GLN A 69 12.09 17.33 -10.37
CA GLN A 69 13.39 16.96 -10.94
C GLN A 69 14.02 15.80 -10.16
N GLY A 70 14.74 14.92 -10.86
CA GLY A 70 15.59 13.92 -10.20
C GLY A 70 16.85 14.54 -9.59
N SER A 71 17.41 13.89 -8.57
CA SER A 71 18.63 14.32 -7.87
C SER A 71 19.89 13.66 -8.44
N THR A 72 19.82 12.39 -8.81
CA THR A 72 20.98 11.63 -9.33
C THR A 72 20.76 11.09 -10.74
N GLY A 73 19.54 11.16 -11.25
CA GLY A 73 19.16 10.69 -12.57
C GLY A 73 17.68 10.95 -12.85
N PRO A 74 16.98 10.04 -13.56
CA PRO A 74 15.53 10.08 -13.65
C PRO A 74 14.86 9.98 -12.27
N ILE A 75 13.71 10.63 -12.08
CA ILE A 75 12.95 10.58 -10.83
C ILE A 75 12.63 9.13 -10.44
N GLY A 76 12.24 8.28 -11.42
CA GLY A 76 11.99 6.86 -11.18
C GLY A 76 13.22 6.11 -10.67
N GLY A 77 14.43 6.48 -11.12
CA GLY A 77 15.67 5.88 -10.64
C GLY A 77 16.01 6.26 -9.19
N ASP A 78 15.84 7.54 -8.85
CA ASP A 78 16.03 8.01 -7.48
C ASP A 78 15.03 7.36 -6.52
N LEU A 79 13.74 7.28 -6.89
CA LEU A 79 12.73 6.58 -6.10
C LEU A 79 13.00 5.08 -6.00
N SER A 80 13.52 4.45 -7.06
CA SER A 80 13.91 3.03 -7.03
C SER A 80 15.03 2.79 -6.01
N TYR A 81 16.02 3.69 -5.94
CA TYR A 81 17.08 3.58 -4.94
C TYR A 81 16.52 3.64 -3.52
N VAL A 82 15.62 4.60 -3.24
CA VAL A 82 14.98 4.74 -1.92
C VAL A 82 14.18 3.48 -1.57
N LEU A 83 13.40 2.94 -2.52
CA LEU A 83 12.57 1.76 -2.30
C LEU A 83 13.36 0.44 -2.27
N SER A 84 14.56 0.41 -2.84
CA SER A 84 15.49 -0.71 -2.65
C SER A 84 16.17 -0.65 -1.27
N ALA A 85 16.42 0.54 -0.73
CA ALA A 85 16.94 0.72 0.61
C ALA A 85 15.87 0.51 1.70
N PHE A 86 14.66 1.04 1.47
CA PHE A 86 13.53 1.02 2.40
C PHE A 86 12.24 0.65 1.63
N PRO A 87 11.93 -0.64 1.45
CA PRO A 87 10.78 -1.09 0.66
C PRO A 87 9.45 -0.51 1.16
N ASN A 88 9.28 -0.35 2.47
CA ASN A 88 8.09 0.26 3.08
C ASN A 88 8.21 1.77 3.31
N HIS A 89 9.08 2.49 2.58
CA HIS A 89 9.20 3.96 2.71
C HIS A 89 7.92 4.67 2.20
N PRO A 90 7.06 5.21 3.08
CA PRO A 90 5.69 5.58 2.71
C PRO A 90 5.64 6.74 1.73
N ARG A 91 6.49 7.76 1.93
CA ARG A 91 6.56 8.93 1.04
C ARG A 91 7.09 8.58 -0.34
N ALA A 92 7.98 7.59 -0.44
CA ALA A 92 8.58 7.20 -1.71
C ALA A 92 7.64 6.28 -2.51
N LEU A 93 6.93 5.37 -1.84
CA LEU A 93 5.85 4.60 -2.45
C LEU A 93 4.77 5.51 -3.04
N ASN A 94 4.32 6.51 -2.26
CA ASN A 94 3.34 7.48 -2.72
C ASN A 94 3.88 8.34 -3.88
N ALA A 95 5.15 8.76 -3.84
CA ALA A 95 5.77 9.50 -4.94
C ALA A 95 5.88 8.65 -6.22
N MET A 96 6.24 7.37 -6.11
CA MET A 96 6.30 6.45 -7.25
C MET A 96 4.91 6.22 -7.87
N ALA A 97 3.87 6.06 -7.05
CA ALA A 97 2.49 5.96 -7.52
C ALA A 97 2.06 7.20 -8.31
N ARG A 98 2.30 8.39 -7.75
CA ARG A 98 2.01 9.67 -8.41
C ARG A 98 2.82 9.87 -9.70
N LEU A 99 4.04 9.36 -9.76
CA LEU A 99 4.87 9.40 -10.97
C LEU A 99 4.31 8.49 -12.05
N ALA A 100 3.93 7.25 -11.70
CA ALA A 100 3.25 6.32 -12.59
C ALA A 100 1.97 6.91 -13.19
N GLU A 101 1.15 7.57 -12.35
CA GLU A 101 -0.05 8.28 -12.79
C GLU A 101 0.27 9.45 -13.73
N LYS A 102 1.25 10.29 -13.36
CA LYS A 102 1.70 11.44 -14.16
C LYS A 102 2.22 11.04 -15.54
N ASP A 103 2.97 9.95 -15.59
CA ASP A 103 3.62 9.47 -16.81
C ASP A 103 2.71 8.49 -17.60
N HIS A 104 1.53 8.16 -17.07
CA HIS A 104 0.58 7.19 -17.64
C HIS A 104 1.23 5.82 -17.97
N THR A 105 2.07 5.33 -17.06
CA THR A 105 2.78 4.06 -17.21
C THR A 105 2.83 3.31 -15.89
N LEU A 106 2.81 1.97 -15.95
CA LEU A 106 3.00 1.14 -14.76
C LEU A 106 4.46 1.14 -14.28
N GLN A 107 5.42 1.50 -15.14
CA GLN A 107 6.84 1.54 -14.81
C GLN A 107 7.43 2.87 -15.31
N PRO A 108 7.54 3.89 -14.45
CA PRO A 108 8.14 5.18 -14.80
C PRO A 108 9.56 5.05 -15.34
N HIS A 109 9.99 6.06 -16.11
CA HIS A 109 11.35 6.07 -16.66
C HIS A 109 12.41 6.02 -15.54
N GLY A 110 13.32 5.06 -15.65
CA GLY A 110 14.36 4.78 -14.65
C GLY A 110 13.88 3.95 -13.46
N ALA A 111 12.58 3.64 -13.36
CA ALA A 111 12.09 2.75 -12.31
C ALA A 111 12.51 1.30 -12.57
N GLU A 112 13.04 0.62 -11.54
CA GLU A 112 13.46 -0.78 -11.64
C GLU A 112 12.27 -1.74 -11.82
N TYR A 113 11.18 -1.49 -11.08
CA TYR A 113 9.98 -2.32 -11.10
C TYR A 113 8.72 -1.50 -11.45
N SER A 114 7.63 -2.21 -11.75
CA SER A 114 6.31 -1.58 -11.85
C SER A 114 5.83 -1.07 -10.50
N ILE A 115 4.90 -0.12 -10.50
CA ILE A 115 4.28 0.42 -9.29
C ILE A 115 3.59 -0.68 -8.46
N GLU A 116 2.89 -1.62 -9.11
CA GLU A 116 2.27 -2.75 -8.42
C GLU A 116 3.33 -3.63 -7.74
N CYS A 117 4.46 -3.89 -8.43
CA CYS A 117 5.55 -4.67 -7.84
C CYS A 117 6.19 -3.96 -6.62
N TYR A 118 6.32 -2.63 -6.63
CA TYR A 118 6.81 -1.90 -5.45
C TYR A 118 5.88 -2.07 -4.24
N PHE A 119 4.56 -2.03 -4.43
CA PHE A 119 3.62 -2.27 -3.34
C PHE A 119 3.68 -3.72 -2.82
N HIS A 120 3.73 -4.71 -3.71
CA HIS A 120 3.86 -6.11 -3.29
C HIS A 120 5.16 -6.35 -2.52
N ARG A 121 6.28 -5.84 -3.02
CA ARG A 121 7.57 -5.90 -2.32
C ARG A 121 7.50 -5.27 -0.93
N ALA A 122 6.83 -4.12 -0.79
CA ALA A 122 6.67 -3.45 0.51
C ALA A 122 5.83 -4.26 1.50
N MET A 123 4.71 -4.83 1.04
CA MET A 123 3.81 -5.65 1.87
C MET A 123 4.48 -6.98 2.29
N ASP A 124 5.21 -7.63 1.39
CA ASP A 124 5.94 -8.85 1.69
C ASP A 124 7.10 -8.59 2.67
N PHE A 125 7.77 -7.45 2.52
CA PHE A 125 8.89 -7.06 3.37
C PHE A 125 8.45 -6.67 4.78
N ALA A 126 7.35 -5.92 4.91
CA ALA A 126 6.83 -5.43 6.19
C ALA A 126 5.35 -5.87 6.39
N PRO A 127 5.11 -7.17 6.64
CA PRO A 127 3.74 -7.73 6.68
C PRO A 127 2.90 -7.26 7.88
N THR A 128 3.52 -6.60 8.87
CA THR A 128 2.86 -6.00 10.03
C THR A 128 2.79 -4.48 9.95
N ASP A 129 3.20 -3.88 8.83
CA ASP A 129 3.05 -2.45 8.58
C ASP A 129 1.72 -2.20 7.86
N PRO A 130 0.80 -1.42 8.44
CA PRO A 130 -0.49 -1.10 7.80
C PRO A 130 -0.33 -0.13 6.63
N THR A 131 0.81 0.54 6.48
CA THR A 131 0.97 1.66 5.56
C THR A 131 1.07 1.23 4.10
N PRO A 132 1.91 0.25 3.70
CA PRO A 132 1.96 -0.22 2.32
C PRO A 132 0.62 -0.70 1.75
N PRO A 133 -0.16 -1.58 2.43
CA PRO A 133 -1.47 -1.98 1.90
C PRO A 133 -2.45 -0.80 1.82
N MET A 134 -2.43 0.13 2.78
CA MET A 134 -3.27 1.34 2.71
C MET A 134 -2.91 2.22 1.51
N LEU A 135 -1.62 2.48 1.27
CA LEU A 135 -1.16 3.27 0.12
C LEU A 135 -1.48 2.57 -1.22
N TYR A 136 -1.36 1.23 -1.26
CA TYR A 136 -1.74 0.47 -2.45
C TYR A 136 -3.25 0.57 -2.70
N ALA A 137 -4.07 0.49 -1.67
CA ALA A 137 -5.51 0.67 -1.78
C ALA A 137 -5.91 2.07 -2.30
N ILE A 138 -5.19 3.12 -1.90
CA ILE A 138 -5.39 4.47 -2.45
C ILE A 138 -5.09 4.49 -3.95
N TYR A 139 -3.96 3.91 -4.37
CA TYR A 139 -3.59 3.78 -5.79
C TYR A 139 -4.62 2.95 -6.58
N LEU A 140 -5.07 1.82 -6.04
CA LEU A 140 -6.10 0.97 -6.67
C LEU A 140 -7.44 1.72 -6.81
N THR A 141 -7.80 2.53 -5.81
CA THR A 141 -9.01 3.37 -5.84
C THR A 141 -8.95 4.41 -6.97
N SER A 142 -7.79 5.01 -7.25
CA SER A 142 -7.64 5.96 -8.37
C SER A 142 -7.69 5.29 -9.74
N HIS A 143 -7.53 3.96 -9.79
CA HIS A 143 -7.54 3.14 -11.01
C HIS A 143 -8.81 2.27 -11.15
N ASP A 144 -9.88 2.62 -10.43
CA ASP A 144 -11.18 1.92 -10.50
C ASP A 144 -11.15 0.42 -10.11
N LYS A 145 -10.10 -0.01 -9.40
CA LYS A 145 -9.96 -1.37 -8.86
C LYS A 145 -10.52 -1.46 -7.43
N ASP A 146 -11.79 -1.07 -7.27
CA ASP A 146 -12.40 -0.82 -5.96
C ASP A 146 -12.44 -2.08 -5.04
N GLN A 147 -12.63 -3.27 -5.60
CA GLN A 147 -12.65 -4.52 -4.82
C GLN A 147 -11.26 -4.89 -4.30
N GLU A 148 -10.22 -4.74 -5.12
CA GLU A 148 -8.83 -4.97 -4.71
C GLU A 148 -8.39 -3.90 -3.68
N ALA A 149 -8.82 -2.65 -3.86
CA ALA A 149 -8.60 -1.59 -2.89
C ALA A 149 -9.22 -1.93 -1.53
N LEU A 150 -10.47 -2.42 -1.52
CA LEU A 150 -11.14 -2.82 -0.29
C LEU A 150 -10.40 -3.95 0.43
N GLN A 151 -9.91 -4.95 -0.29
CA GLN A 151 -9.11 -6.05 0.29
C GLN A 151 -7.85 -5.51 0.96
N ASN A 152 -7.13 -4.58 0.32
CA ASN A 152 -5.91 -3.98 0.86
C ASN A 152 -6.19 -3.05 2.06
N TYR A 153 -7.27 -2.27 2.03
CA TYR A 153 -7.69 -1.53 3.23
C TYR A 153 -8.02 -2.46 4.40
N GLN A 154 -8.70 -3.59 4.14
CA GLN A 154 -9.00 -4.58 5.18
C GLN A 154 -7.74 -5.26 5.75
N LEU A 155 -6.66 -5.39 4.97
CA LEU A 155 -5.37 -5.82 5.51
C LEU A 155 -4.82 -4.79 6.51
N SER A 156 -4.91 -3.51 6.16
CA SER A 156 -4.47 -2.40 7.02
C SER A 156 -5.32 -2.30 8.29
N GLU A 157 -6.64 -2.44 8.18
CA GLU A 157 -7.59 -2.33 9.30
C GLU A 157 -7.40 -3.45 10.33
N LYS A 158 -7.00 -4.66 9.89
CA LYS A 158 -6.66 -5.75 10.80
C LYS A 158 -5.46 -5.44 11.69
N ILE A 159 -4.55 -4.59 11.22
CA ILE A 159 -3.32 -4.22 11.94
C ILE A 159 -3.59 -3.00 12.82
N GLU A 160 -4.21 -1.96 12.26
CA GLU A 160 -4.56 -0.72 12.97
C GLU A 160 -6.04 -0.35 12.75
N PRO A 161 -6.98 -0.93 13.53
CA PRO A 161 -8.42 -0.70 13.34
C PRO A 161 -8.87 0.73 13.67
N ASP A 162 -8.12 1.41 14.53
CA ASP A 162 -8.45 2.74 15.04
C ASP A 162 -7.70 3.87 14.33
N ASN A 163 -7.03 3.60 13.20
CA ASN A 163 -6.29 4.62 12.45
C ASN A 163 -7.26 5.58 11.72
N PRO A 164 -7.31 6.88 12.09
CA PRO A 164 -8.28 7.80 11.50
C PRO A 164 -8.04 8.08 10.01
N ASN A 165 -6.77 8.02 9.55
CA ASN A 165 -6.45 8.18 8.14
C ASN A 165 -6.95 7.00 7.31
N LEU A 166 -6.78 5.78 7.81
CA LEU A 166 -7.29 4.58 7.18
C LEU A 166 -8.82 4.63 7.09
N GLN A 167 -9.49 4.94 8.20
CA GLN A 167 -10.94 5.02 8.27
C GLN A 167 -11.50 6.06 7.29
N TYR A 168 -10.86 7.23 7.18
CA TYR A 168 -11.26 8.24 6.21
C TYR A 168 -11.15 7.74 4.76
N ASN A 169 -10.04 7.07 4.42
CA ASN A 169 -9.83 6.53 3.07
C ASN A 169 -10.80 5.38 2.74
N MET A 170 -11.10 4.50 3.69
CA MET A 170 -12.15 3.48 3.54
C MET A 170 -13.53 4.12 3.36
N GLY A 171 -13.83 5.18 4.11
CA GLY A 171 -15.06 5.96 3.96
C GLY A 171 -15.20 6.56 2.56
N LEU A 172 -14.11 7.07 1.97
CA LEU A 172 -14.09 7.55 0.59
C LEU A 172 -14.32 6.42 -0.43
N LEU A 173 -13.74 5.24 -0.22
CA LEU A 173 -13.96 4.09 -1.10
C LEU A 173 -15.43 3.63 -1.05
N TYR A 174 -16.00 3.45 0.14
CA TYR A 174 -17.43 3.10 0.27
C TYR A 174 -18.34 4.17 -0.35
N PHE A 175 -17.97 5.45 -0.24
CA PHE A 175 -18.70 6.53 -0.91
C PHE A 175 -18.68 6.34 -2.44
N LYS A 176 -17.50 6.04 -3.01
CA LYS A 176 -17.32 5.79 -4.45
C LYS A 176 -18.18 4.60 -4.90
N MET A 177 -18.22 3.54 -4.10
CA MET A 177 -19.03 2.34 -4.33
C MET A 177 -20.54 2.55 -4.11
N LYS A 178 -20.97 3.77 -3.72
CA LYS A 178 -22.35 4.14 -3.35
C LYS A 178 -22.90 3.37 -2.15
N GLU A 179 -22.03 2.80 -1.33
CA GLU A 179 -22.36 2.17 -0.06
C GLU A 179 -22.38 3.22 1.05
N TYR A 180 -23.34 4.14 0.97
CA TYR A 180 -23.35 5.35 1.79
C TYR A 180 -23.47 5.09 3.30
N ASP A 181 -24.18 4.03 3.71
CA ASP A 181 -24.31 3.67 5.13
C ASP A 181 -22.94 3.29 5.72
N LYS A 182 -22.17 2.43 5.03
CA LYS A 182 -20.80 2.09 5.45
C LYS A 182 -19.88 3.30 5.38
N SER A 183 -20.00 4.10 4.32
CA SER A 183 -19.22 5.33 4.18
C SER A 183 -19.43 6.28 5.35
N LEU A 184 -20.68 6.41 5.82
CA LEU A 184 -21.04 7.20 6.99
C LEU A 184 -20.40 6.62 8.26
N ASP A 185 -20.51 5.31 8.50
CA ASP A 185 -19.91 4.65 9.67
C ASP A 185 -18.39 4.91 9.75
N TYR A 186 -17.68 4.74 8.64
CA TYR A 186 -16.24 5.01 8.58
C TYR A 186 -15.91 6.51 8.70
N ALA A 187 -16.78 7.39 8.21
CA ALA A 187 -16.62 8.83 8.38
C ALA A 187 -16.69 9.21 9.87
N HIS A 188 -17.66 8.69 10.61
CA HIS A 188 -17.77 8.91 12.06
C HIS A 188 -16.52 8.44 12.78
N LYS A 189 -16.10 7.18 12.58
CA LYS A 189 -14.85 6.66 13.17
C LYS A 189 -13.65 7.58 12.89
N ALA A 190 -13.47 8.00 11.63
CA ALA A 190 -12.37 8.86 11.25
C ALA A 190 -12.41 10.22 11.97
N TYR A 191 -13.59 10.85 12.05
CA TYR A 191 -13.75 12.16 12.68
C TYR A 191 -13.67 12.10 14.20
N ASP A 192 -14.18 11.04 14.82
CA ASP A 192 -14.05 10.77 16.25
C ASP A 192 -12.58 10.53 16.63
N GLY A 193 -11.83 9.89 15.72
CA GLY A 193 -10.38 9.75 15.80
C GLY A 193 -9.59 11.03 15.50
N GLY A 194 -10.26 12.16 15.22
CA GLY A 194 -9.63 13.46 15.01
C GLY A 194 -9.12 13.73 13.60
N PHE A 195 -9.56 12.97 12.59
CA PHE A 195 -9.18 13.22 11.21
C PHE A 195 -9.65 14.60 10.73
N PRO A 196 -8.77 15.46 10.17
CA PRO A 196 -9.08 16.90 10.06
C PRO A 196 -9.83 17.29 8.78
N LEU A 197 -9.82 16.47 7.72
CA LEU A 197 -10.32 16.93 6.42
C LEU A 197 -11.85 16.75 6.28
N PRO A 198 -12.60 17.81 5.98
CA PRO A 198 -14.07 17.75 5.92
C PRO A 198 -14.62 17.15 4.61
N GLY A 199 -13.74 16.71 3.69
CA GLY A 199 -14.14 16.34 2.33
C GLY A 199 -15.16 15.21 2.28
N LEU A 200 -14.96 14.15 3.07
CA LEU A 200 -15.91 13.03 3.14
C LEU A 200 -17.27 13.46 3.75
N ARG A 201 -17.25 14.23 4.84
CA ARG A 201 -18.47 14.83 5.42
C ARG A 201 -19.26 15.62 4.37
N GLN A 202 -18.59 16.50 3.62
CA GLN A 202 -19.23 17.31 2.59
C GLN A 202 -19.83 16.45 1.46
N LYS A 203 -19.17 15.35 1.08
CA LYS A 203 -19.69 14.38 0.10
C LYS A 203 -20.97 13.72 0.62
N LEU A 204 -20.95 13.22 1.86
CA LEU A 204 -22.09 12.54 2.49
C LEU A 204 -23.28 13.49 2.72
N GLN A 205 -23.05 14.73 3.12
CA GLN A 205 -24.11 15.75 3.26
C GLN A 205 -24.87 15.97 1.95
N LYS A 206 -24.18 15.98 0.80
CA LYS A 206 -24.81 16.13 -0.53
C LYS A 206 -25.73 14.96 -0.91
N THR A 207 -25.54 13.79 -0.29
CA THR A 207 -26.40 12.62 -0.49
C THR A 207 -27.62 12.59 0.44
N GLY A 208 -27.66 13.48 1.45
CA GLY A 208 -28.72 13.52 2.46
C GLY A 208 -28.60 12.48 3.57
N VAL A 209 -27.58 11.61 3.55
CA VAL A 209 -27.39 10.54 4.54
C VAL A 209 -26.67 10.99 5.80
N TRP A 210 -25.97 12.13 5.76
CA TRP A 210 -25.23 12.63 6.92
C TRP A 210 -26.20 12.97 8.04
N LYS A 211 -26.18 12.19 9.11
CA LYS A 211 -26.93 12.46 10.33
C LYS A 211 -26.11 13.43 11.16
N ASN A 212 -26.66 14.61 11.44
CA ASN A 212 -26.06 15.48 12.44
C ASN A 212 -26.17 14.75 13.78
N GLU A 213 -25.02 14.54 14.43
CA GLU A 213 -24.97 14.23 15.87
C GLU A 213 -25.20 15.49 16.68
#